data_AF-A0A353N065-F1
#
_entry.id   AF-A0A353N065-F1
#
_cell.length_a   1.000
_cell.length_b   1.000
_cell.length_c   1.000
_cell.angle_alpha   90.00
_cell.angle_beta   90.00
_cell.angle_gamma   90.00
#
_symmetry.space_group_name_H-M   'P 1'
#
loop_
_entity.id
_entity.type
_entity.pdbx_description
1 polymer ?
#
loop_
_entity_poly.entity_id
_entity_poly.type
_entity_poly.pdbx_seq_one_letter_code
_entity_poly.pdbx_strand_id
1 'polypeptide(L)'
;MWGKVYSGFGYWDVYFWLLFFVIAAGMILFIRALGRSDYKEGTEQDEIFYGSNEVPEDGADMGVPAASAYWGFVEALRPYYDWLVELHTGIASDYVGYFVLTVAAVAVLVLL
;
A
#
# COMPACT_ATOMS: atom_id res chain seq x y z
N MET A 1 23.14 5.15 27.60
CA MET A 1 21.68 5.27 27.50
C MET A 1 21.36 5.63 26.07
N TRP A 2 20.47 4.91 25.39
CA TRP A 2 20.08 5.29 24.03
C TRP A 2 19.40 6.66 24.04
N GLY A 3 19.72 7.47 23.03
CA GLY A 3 19.16 8.81 22.88
C GLY A 3 17.67 8.79 22.54
N LYS A 4 16.96 9.82 22.96
CA LYS A 4 15.58 10.06 22.51
C LYS A 4 15.60 10.55 21.06
N VAL A 5 14.69 10.04 20.22
CA VAL A 5 14.51 10.54 18.85
C VAL A 5 13.39 11.57 18.85
N TYR A 6 13.72 12.82 18.52
CA TYR A 6 12.75 13.91 18.48
C TYR A 6 12.14 14.05 17.08
N SER A 7 10.85 14.36 17.04
CA SER A 7 10.06 14.58 15.83
C SER A 7 9.16 15.81 16.01
N GLY A 8 8.55 16.30 14.93
CA GLY A 8 7.60 17.42 14.98
C GLY A 8 6.32 17.16 15.81
N PHE A 9 6.11 15.92 16.26
CA PHE A 9 4.94 15.50 17.04
C PHE A 9 5.28 14.96 18.44
N GLY A 10 6.56 14.99 18.84
CA GLY A 10 6.99 14.47 20.16
C GLY A 10 8.34 13.75 20.12
N TYR A 11 8.61 12.94 21.14
CA TYR A 11 9.86 12.18 21.26
C TYR A 11 9.60 10.67 21.38
N TRP A 12 10.57 9.90 20.91
CA TRP A 12 10.60 8.44 20.99
C TRP A 12 11.68 8.01 21.96
N ASP A 13 11.28 7.19 22.93
CA ASP A 13 12.19 6.63 23.93
C ASP A 13 12.22 5.11 23.76
N VAL A 14 13.40 4.57 23.46
CA VAL A 14 13.60 3.15 23.16
C VAL A 14 13.18 2.27 24.33
N TYR A 15 13.42 2.70 25.58
CA TYR A 15 13.08 1.91 26.75
C TYR A 15 11.58 1.79 26.95
N PHE A 16 10.83 2.87 26.72
CA PHE A 16 9.36 2.83 26.79
C PHE A 16 8.77 1.96 25.68
N TRP A 17 9.34 1.95 24.48
CA TRP A 17 8.90 1.06 23.42
C TRP A 17 9.16 -0.41 23.74
N LEU A 18 10.34 -0.74 24.26
CA LEU A 18 10.64 -2.10 24.71
C LEU A 18 9.67 -2.55 25.81
N LEU A 19 9.41 -1.68 26.81
CA LEU A 19 8.43 -1.96 27.86
C LEU A 19 7.03 -2.18 27.29
N PHE A 20 6.59 -1.33 26.37
CA PHE A 20 5.31 -1.46 25.68
C PHE A 20 5.19 -2.82 24.98
N PHE A 21 6.20 -3.24 24.21
CA PHE A 21 6.18 -4.54 23.53
C PHE A 21 6.15 -5.72 24.48
N VAL A 22 6.87 -5.64 25.62
CA VAL A 22 6.82 -6.68 26.65
C VAL A 22 5.42 -6.79 27.25
N ILE A 23 4.78 -5.66 27.56
CA ILE A 23 3.41 -5.64 28.10
C ILE A 23 2.43 -6.19 27.06
N ALA A 24 2.52 -5.75 25.81
CA ALA A 24 1.66 -6.21 24.73
C ALA A 24 1.80 -7.72 24.49
N ALA A 25 3.03 -8.23 24.44
CA ALA A 25 3.29 -9.66 24.32
C ALA A 25 2.71 -10.46 25.50
N GLY A 26 2.89 -9.95 26.73
CA GLY A 26 2.30 -10.55 27.93
C GLY A 26 0.78 -10.61 27.86
N MET A 27 0.11 -9.53 27.42
CA MET A 27 -1.33 -9.50 27.22
C MET A 27 -1.79 -10.48 26.15
N ILE A 28 -1.10 -10.55 25.00
CA ILE A 28 -1.44 -11.48 23.92
C ILE A 28 -1.32 -12.93 24.41
N LEU A 29 -0.23 -13.27 25.10
CA LEU A 29 -0.02 -14.62 25.64
C LEU A 29 -1.03 -14.96 26.74
N PHE A 30 -1.40 -13.98 27.57
CA PHE A 30 -2.45 -14.15 28.57
C PHE A 30 -3.81 -14.43 27.90
N ILE A 31 -4.21 -13.65 26.91
CA ILE A 31 -5.45 -13.86 26.15
C ILE A 31 -5.42 -15.23 25.45
N ARG A 32 -4.28 -15.60 24.84
CA ARG A 32 -4.09 -16.92 24.23
C ARG A 32 -4.27 -18.05 25.25
N ALA A 33 -3.77 -17.88 26.47
CA ALA A 33 -3.89 -18.87 27.54
C ALA A 33 -5.32 -19.04 28.07
N LEU A 34 -6.20 -18.04 27.87
CA LEU A 34 -7.63 -18.15 28.15
C LEU A 34 -8.40 -18.93 27.06
N GLY A 35 -7.76 -19.21 25.92
CA GLY A 35 -8.34 -20.02 24.85
C GLY A 35 -8.61 -21.46 25.29
N ARG A 36 -9.51 -22.13 24.57
CA ARG A 36 -9.81 -23.55 24.77
C ARG A 36 -8.68 -24.40 24.19
N SER A 37 -8.07 -25.25 25.01
CA SER A 37 -7.03 -26.19 24.57
C SER A 37 -7.61 -27.49 24.00
N ASP A 38 -8.92 -27.70 24.11
CA ASP A 38 -9.63 -28.88 23.63
C ASP A 38 -10.22 -28.71 22.22
N TYR A 39 -9.71 -27.74 21.46
CA TYR A 39 -10.02 -27.60 20.05
C TYR A 39 -9.47 -28.80 19.27
N LYS A 40 -10.09 -29.11 18.14
CA LYS A 40 -9.69 -30.24 17.31
C LYS A 40 -8.66 -29.80 16.28
N GLU A 41 -7.39 -29.99 16.62
CA GLU A 41 -6.27 -29.70 15.72
C GLU A 41 -6.39 -30.45 14.38
N GLY A 42 -6.11 -29.75 13.28
CA GLY A 42 -6.23 -30.27 11.91
C GLY A 42 -7.66 -30.35 11.38
N THR A 43 -8.62 -29.67 12.01
CA THR A 43 -10.01 -29.56 11.54
C THR A 43 -10.37 -28.12 11.23
N GLU A 44 -11.58 -27.89 10.71
CA GLU A 44 -12.15 -26.54 10.50
C GLU A 44 -12.14 -25.65 11.77
N GLN A 45 -11.96 -26.23 12.96
CA GLN A 45 -11.80 -25.46 14.20
C GLN A 45 -10.48 -24.68 14.28
N ASP A 46 -9.50 -25.04 13.46
CA ASP A 46 -8.21 -24.34 13.35
C ASP A 46 -8.25 -23.22 12.31
N GLU A 47 -9.29 -23.19 11.47
CA GLU A 47 -9.40 -22.23 10.40
C GLU A 47 -9.87 -20.86 10.89
N ILE A 48 -9.45 -19.81 10.17
CA ILE A 48 -9.93 -18.46 10.43
C ILE A 48 -11.41 -18.41 10.07
N PHE A 49 -12.26 -17.96 11.00
CA PHE A 49 -13.67 -17.75 10.71
C PHE A 49 -13.85 -16.71 9.59
N TYR A 50 -14.25 -17.15 8.41
CA TYR A 50 -14.49 -16.31 7.24
C TYR A 50 -15.96 -16.40 6.77
N GLY A 51 -16.89 -16.09 7.68
CA GLY A 51 -18.32 -16.07 7.35
C GLY A 51 -18.85 -17.42 6.85
N SER A 52 -18.26 -18.52 7.29
CA SER A 52 -18.56 -19.90 6.85
C SER A 52 -18.24 -20.22 5.39
N ASN A 53 -17.39 -19.42 4.72
CA ASN A 53 -16.82 -19.78 3.42
C ASN A 53 -15.45 -20.44 3.61
N GLU A 54 -15.10 -21.35 2.69
CA GLU A 54 -13.73 -21.83 2.56
C GLU A 54 -12.79 -20.64 2.33
N VAL A 55 -11.65 -20.64 3.02
CA VAL A 55 -10.63 -19.60 2.97
C VAL A 55 -9.69 -19.92 1.80
N PRO A 56 -9.69 -19.16 0.68
CA PRO A 56 -8.73 -19.36 -0.42
C PRO A 56 -7.28 -19.46 0.08
N GLU A 57 -6.51 -20.45 -0.38
CA GLU A 57 -5.14 -20.70 0.12
C GLU A 57 -4.20 -19.48 -0.04
N ASP A 58 -4.44 -18.62 -1.03
CA ASP A 58 -3.60 -17.47 -1.35
C ASP A 58 -4.20 -16.11 -0.94
N GLY A 59 -5.43 -16.09 -0.40
CA GLY A 59 -6.15 -14.86 -0.08
C GLY A 59 -6.43 -13.94 -1.28
N ALA A 60 -6.10 -14.33 -2.50
CA ALA A 60 -6.20 -13.50 -3.69
C ALA A 60 -7.66 -13.18 -4.03
N ASP A 61 -8.54 -14.15 -3.79
CA ASP A 61 -9.99 -14.02 -3.99
C ASP A 61 -10.72 -13.46 -2.75
N MET A 62 -10.04 -13.26 -1.62
CA MET A 62 -10.64 -12.71 -0.39
C MET A 62 -10.67 -11.19 -0.33
N GLY A 63 -9.79 -10.53 -1.07
CA GLY A 63 -9.63 -9.08 -1.05
C GLY A 63 -10.37 -8.42 -2.20
N VAL A 64 -11.08 -7.31 -1.93
CA VAL A 64 -11.36 -6.34 -2.97
C VAL A 64 -9.99 -5.88 -3.51
N PRO A 65 -9.66 -6.10 -4.79
CA PRO A 65 -8.35 -5.76 -5.33
C PRO A 65 -7.98 -4.32 -4.97
N ALA A 66 -6.71 -4.03 -4.68
CA ALA A 66 -6.28 -2.65 -4.42
C ALA A 66 -6.65 -1.70 -5.58
N ALA A 67 -6.67 -2.22 -6.81
CA ALA A 67 -7.15 -1.54 -8.00
C ALA A 67 -8.64 -1.13 -7.92
N SER A 68 -9.45 -1.86 -7.15
CA SER A 68 -10.87 -1.59 -6.94
C SER A 68 -11.12 -0.43 -5.97
N ALA A 69 -10.18 -0.10 -5.08
CA ALA A 69 -10.36 0.99 -4.10
C ALA A 69 -10.54 2.37 -4.76
N TYR A 70 -9.90 2.58 -5.91
CA TYR A 70 -9.98 3.82 -6.70
C TYR A 70 -10.49 3.59 -8.11
N TRP A 71 -11.16 2.46 -8.37
CA TRP A 71 -11.57 2.09 -9.73
C TRP A 71 -12.37 3.20 -10.40
N GLY A 72 -13.36 3.79 -9.73
CA GLY A 72 -14.16 4.88 -10.31
C GLY A 72 -13.34 6.13 -10.66
N PHE A 73 -12.27 6.43 -9.91
CA PHE A 73 -11.38 7.56 -10.19
C PHE A 73 -10.45 7.25 -11.38
N VAL A 74 -9.85 6.06 -11.38
CA VAL A 74 -8.99 5.59 -12.49
C VAL A 74 -9.81 5.48 -13.77
N GLU A 75 -11.04 4.97 -13.69
CA GLU A 75 -11.96 4.84 -14.82
C GLU A 75 -12.35 6.19 -15.40
N ALA A 76 -12.70 7.15 -14.54
CA ALA A 76 -13.05 8.50 -14.97
C ALA A 76 -11.88 9.22 -15.67
N LEU A 77 -10.64 8.91 -15.28
CA LEU A 77 -9.42 9.47 -15.87
C LEU A 77 -8.81 8.61 -16.98
N ARG A 78 -9.42 7.47 -17.33
CA ARG A 78 -8.87 6.55 -18.32
C ARG A 78 -8.53 7.25 -19.65
N PRO A 79 -9.39 8.09 -20.26
CA PRO A 79 -9.04 8.77 -21.51
C PRO A 79 -7.82 9.69 -21.40
N TYR A 80 -7.60 10.32 -20.24
CA TYR A 80 -6.44 11.17 -19.99
C TYR A 80 -5.15 10.34 -19.92
N TYR A 81 -5.20 9.20 -19.21
CA TYR A 81 -4.06 8.30 -19.11
C TYR A 81 -3.75 7.61 -20.43
N ASP A 82 -4.76 7.14 -21.16
CA ASP A 82 -4.58 6.49 -22.46
C ASP A 82 -3.86 7.42 -23.43
N TRP A 83 -4.30 8.68 -23.52
CA TRP A 83 -3.63 9.69 -24.35
C TRP A 83 -2.18 9.95 -23.93
N LEU A 84 -1.90 10.04 -22.63
CA LEU A 84 -0.53 10.21 -22.14
C LEU A 84 0.37 9.02 -22.49
N VAL A 85 -0.15 7.80 -22.39
CA VAL A 85 0.57 6.58 -22.72
C VAL A 85 0.87 6.53 -24.22
N GLU A 86 -0.07 6.94 -25.08
CA GLU A 86 0.12 7.00 -26.53
C GLU A 86 1.25 7.94 -26.95
N LEU A 87 1.53 9.02 -26.21
CA LEU A 87 2.66 9.91 -26.47
C LEU A 87 4.04 9.26 -26.20
N HIS A 88 4.08 8.13 -25.49
CA HIS A 88 5.32 7.43 -25.15
C HIS A 88 5.60 6.29 -26.14
N THR A 89 5.76 6.64 -27.42
CA THR A 89 5.89 5.67 -28.52
C THR A 89 7.17 4.83 -28.45
N GLY A 90 8.19 5.27 -27.71
CA GLY A 90 9.52 4.64 -27.70
C GLY A 90 10.35 4.93 -28.96
N ILE A 91 9.85 5.74 -29.90
CA ILE A 91 10.54 6.10 -31.14
C ILE A 91 11.31 7.40 -30.94
N ALA A 92 12.63 7.35 -31.08
CA ALA A 92 13.52 8.50 -30.82
C ALA A 92 13.15 9.77 -31.60
N SER A 93 12.68 9.64 -32.85
CA SER A 93 12.28 10.79 -33.66
C SER A 93 11.10 11.57 -33.08
N ASP A 94 10.16 10.91 -32.41
CA ASP A 94 8.97 11.55 -31.85
C ASP A 94 9.36 12.45 -30.67
N TYR A 95 10.28 11.99 -29.83
CA TYR A 95 10.84 12.79 -28.73
C TYR A 95 11.66 13.98 -29.22
N VAL A 96 12.46 13.82 -30.28
CA VAL A 96 13.16 14.94 -30.92
C VAL A 96 12.15 15.94 -31.48
N GLY A 97 11.07 15.46 -32.08
CA GLY A 97 9.95 16.29 -32.55
C GLY A 97 9.32 17.11 -31.43
N TYR A 98 8.99 16.47 -30.29
CA TYR A 98 8.45 17.15 -29.12
C TYR A 98 9.42 18.21 -28.58
N PHE A 99 10.71 17.89 -28.48
CA PHE A 99 11.73 18.85 -28.06
C PHE A 99 11.77 20.09 -28.97
N VAL A 100 11.82 19.89 -30.29
CA VAL A 100 11.84 20.99 -31.27
C VAL A 100 10.59 21.85 -31.15
N LEU A 101 9.41 21.23 -31.02
CA LEU A 101 8.13 21.92 -30.83
C LEU A 101 8.14 22.77 -29.54
N THR A 102 8.60 22.21 -28.43
CA THR A 102 8.70 22.94 -27.15
C THR A 102 9.68 24.11 -27.27
N VAL A 103 10.86 23.92 -27.86
CA VAL A 103 11.83 25.01 -28.07
C VAL A 103 11.26 26.11 -28.94
N ALA A 104 10.57 25.76 -30.04
CA ALA A 104 9.93 26.74 -30.91
C ALA A 104 8.85 27.55 -30.16
N ALA A 105 8.00 26.87 -29.38
CA ALA A 105 6.97 27.53 -28.57
C ALA A 105 7.58 28.50 -27.53
N VAL A 106 8.62 28.06 -26.81
CA VAL A 106 9.33 28.90 -25.84
C VAL A 106 10.01 30.09 -26.53
N ALA A 107 10.65 29.87 -27.68
CA ALA A 107 11.29 30.95 -28.43
C ALA A 107 10.29 32.01 -28.87
N VAL A 108 9.09 31.62 -29.33
CA VAL A 108 8.01 32.55 -29.64
C VAL A 108 7.59 33.33 -28.40
N LEU A 109 7.37 32.65 -27.27
CA LEU A 109 6.96 33.30 -26.02
C LEU A 109 8.01 34.28 -25.47
N VAL A 110 9.30 34.03 -25.70
CA VAL A 110 10.40 34.91 -25.28
C VAL A 110 10.57 36.12 -26.21
N LEU A 111 10.25 35.96 -27.50
CA LEU A 111 10.39 37.00 -28.51
C LEU A 111 9.14 37.91 -28.65
N LEU A 112 8.02 37.52 -28.04
CA LEU A 112 6.83 38.35 -27.84
C LEU A 112 6.99 39.27 -26.62
#